data_AF-A0A081D842-F1
#
_entry.id   AF-A0A081D842-F1
#
_cell.length_a   1.000
_cell.length_b   1.000
_cell.length_c   1.000
_cell.angle_alpha   90.00
_cell.angle_beta   90.00
_cell.angle_gamma   90.00
#
_symmetry.space_group_name_H-M   'P 1'
#
loop_
_entity.id
_entity.type
_entity.pdbx_description
1 polymer ?
#
loop_
_entity_poly.entity_id
_entity_poly.type
_entity_poly.pdbx_seq_one_letter_code
_entity_poly.pdbx_strand_id
1 'polypeptide(L)'
;MDSSNLGLRVLSSVNSLFSDDIQDTRAIIIEDINDIPRELLRDEAVLDIEVDGNNNKWVATGSSGVFLFNPSGSETIFQFTKNNSPLPDNEVRDIAIDETTGLIYFATKNGLVAFKGDRASKPQEDLENVYAFPNPVRPGFDGNVTIDGLTNRARVKITDIEGNLVFEKVSQGGSIQWDTRSFSGNKVASGVYMLFISTDDNIETTVSKLMIVR
;
A
#
# COMPACT_ATOMS: atom_id res chain seq x y z
N MET A 1 23.14 24.85 5.96
CA MET A 1 21.91 24.08 5.70
C MET A 1 21.33 24.61 4.42
N ASP A 2 21.37 23.81 3.35
CA ASP A 2 20.66 24.14 2.13
C ASP A 2 19.18 23.98 2.45
N SER A 3 18.48 25.10 2.60
CA SER A 3 17.05 25.18 2.89
C SER A 3 16.25 24.90 1.61
N SER A 4 16.57 23.81 0.91
CA SER A 4 15.81 23.37 -0.24
C SER A 4 14.66 22.50 0.26
N ASN A 5 13.45 22.80 -0.22
CA ASN A 5 12.28 21.95 -0.08
C ASN A 5 12.31 20.78 -1.11
N LEU A 6 13.50 20.41 -1.57
CA LEU A 6 13.73 19.43 -2.62
C LEU A 6 14.24 18.13 -2.01
N GLY A 7 13.76 17.00 -2.54
CA GLY A 7 14.18 15.68 -2.06
C GLY A 7 13.41 15.18 -0.85
N LEU A 8 13.46 13.86 -0.67
CA LEU A 8 12.96 13.18 0.52
C LEU A 8 14.14 12.63 1.35
N ARG A 9 14.01 12.71 2.67
CA ARG A 9 15.00 12.23 3.65
C ARG A 9 14.32 11.42 4.74
N VAL A 10 15.00 10.39 5.22
CA VAL A 10 14.57 9.61 6.40
C VAL A 10 15.45 9.98 7.57
N LEU A 11 14.82 10.21 8.71
CA LEU A 11 15.49 10.33 10.00
C LEU A 11 15.23 9.07 10.81
N SER A 12 16.28 8.30 11.08
CA SER A 12 16.19 7.03 11.83
C SER A 12 15.95 7.22 13.33
N SER A 13 16.33 8.37 13.87
CA SER A 13 16.34 8.63 15.31
C SER A 13 15.48 9.83 15.65
N VAL A 14 14.34 9.63 16.28
CA VAL A 14 13.45 10.73 16.72
C VAL A 14 14.17 11.65 17.71
N ASN A 15 15.10 11.12 18.52
CA ASN A 15 15.87 11.90 19.49
C ASN A 15 16.81 12.94 18.84
N SER A 16 17.24 12.75 17.60
CA SER A 16 18.10 13.71 16.91
C SER A 16 17.33 14.89 16.31
N LEU A 17 15.99 14.88 16.35
CA LEU A 17 15.16 16.04 15.97
C LEU A 17 15.34 17.23 16.92
N PHE A 18 15.72 16.96 18.17
CA PHE A 18 15.83 17.97 19.22
C PHE A 18 17.28 18.35 19.52
N SER A 19 18.25 17.80 18.78
CA SER A 19 19.64 18.20 18.85
C SER A 19 19.97 19.24 17.78
N ASP A 20 20.81 20.22 18.12
CA ASP A 20 21.26 21.27 17.19
C ASP A 20 22.05 20.72 15.96
N ASP A 21 22.38 19.42 15.95
CA ASP A 21 23.14 18.75 14.91
C ASP A 21 22.34 17.57 14.32
N ILE A 22 21.42 17.88 13.40
CA ILE A 22 20.66 16.88 12.63
C ILE A 22 21.59 16.25 11.58
N GLN A 23 22.47 15.33 11.99
CA GLN A 23 23.40 14.63 11.08
C GLN A 23 22.88 13.29 10.55
N ASP A 24 21.76 12.79 11.08
CA ASP A 24 21.29 11.42 10.78
C ASP A 24 20.18 11.36 9.72
N THR A 25 20.07 12.39 8.86
CA THR A 25 19.14 12.32 7.72
C THR A 25 19.80 11.59 6.56
N ARG A 26 19.15 10.54 6.08
CA ARG A 26 19.62 9.74 4.94
C ARG A 26 18.74 9.97 3.73
N ALA A 27 19.36 10.14 2.57
CA ALA A 27 18.62 10.08 1.31
C ALA A 27 18.08 8.66 1.11
N ILE A 28 16.84 8.58 0.64
CA ILE A 28 16.29 7.31 0.14
C ILE A 28 16.87 7.12 -1.26
N ILE A 29 17.50 5.98 -1.50
CA ILE A 29 18.03 5.62 -2.82
C ILE A 29 17.05 4.64 -3.45
N ILE A 30 16.58 4.97 -4.65
CA ILE A 30 15.77 4.09 -5.49
C ILE A 30 16.52 3.76 -6.78
N GLU A 31 16.26 2.60 -7.35
CA GLU A 31 16.70 2.24 -8.70
C GLU A 31 15.73 2.85 -9.70
N ASP A 32 16.25 3.57 -10.69
CA ASP A 32 15.43 4.07 -11.80
C ASP A 32 15.09 2.97 -12.81
N ILE A 33 14.31 3.29 -13.84
CA ILE A 33 13.92 2.33 -14.90
C ILE A 33 15.09 1.70 -15.68
N ASN A 34 16.33 2.15 -15.46
CA ASN A 34 17.55 1.62 -16.06
C ASN A 34 18.51 1.05 -15.01
N ASP A 35 18.01 0.70 -13.82
CA ASP A 35 18.79 0.18 -12.68
C ASP A 35 19.88 1.15 -12.16
N ILE A 36 19.71 2.45 -12.37
CA ILE A 36 20.66 3.46 -11.86
C ILE A 36 20.19 3.94 -10.48
N PRO A 37 21.02 3.81 -9.43
CA PRO A 37 20.70 4.33 -8.11
C PRO A 37 20.61 5.87 -8.14
N ARG A 38 19.48 6.41 -7.68
CA ARG A 38 19.25 7.85 -7.56
C ARG A 38 18.60 8.20 -6.24
N GLU A 39 18.87 9.41 -5.76
CA GLU A 39 18.13 9.97 -4.63
C GLU A 39 16.67 10.18 -5.00
N LEU A 40 15.79 9.65 -4.15
CA LEU A 40 14.36 9.76 -4.33
C LEU A 40 13.92 11.22 -4.26
N LEU A 41 13.21 11.66 -5.31
CA LEU A 41 12.63 13.00 -5.44
C LEU A 41 13.65 14.14 -5.34
N ARG A 42 14.93 13.88 -5.62
CA ARG A 42 16.05 14.82 -5.42
C ARG A 42 15.78 16.26 -5.86
N ASP A 43 15.17 16.41 -7.03
CA ASP A 43 14.92 17.72 -7.66
C ASP A 43 13.42 18.08 -7.66
N GLU A 44 12.61 17.34 -6.90
CA GLU A 44 11.17 17.55 -6.78
C GLU A 44 10.84 18.19 -5.43
N ALA A 45 10.00 19.22 -5.48
CA ALA A 45 9.42 19.78 -4.27
C ALA A 45 8.36 18.81 -3.74
N VAL A 46 8.55 18.30 -2.53
CA VAL A 46 7.53 17.52 -1.82
C VAL A 46 6.55 18.50 -1.18
N LEU A 47 5.30 18.47 -1.62
CA LEU A 47 4.28 19.42 -1.17
C LEU A 47 3.37 18.84 -0.10
N ASP A 48 3.15 17.53 -0.12
CA ASP A 48 2.37 16.83 0.89
C ASP A 48 2.74 15.33 0.95
N ILE A 49 2.55 14.70 2.11
CA ILE A 49 2.75 13.26 2.33
C ILE A 49 1.63 12.71 3.21
N GLU A 50 0.92 11.72 2.71
CA GLU A 50 -0.12 11.00 3.44
C GLU A 50 0.17 9.49 3.53
N VAL A 51 -0.30 8.84 4.59
CA VAL A 51 -0.09 7.41 4.82
C VAL A 51 -1.44 6.68 4.83
N ASP A 52 -1.61 5.71 3.93
CA ASP A 52 -2.86 4.94 3.88
C ASP A 52 -2.93 3.86 4.97
N GLY A 53 -4.10 3.21 5.09
CA GLY A 53 -4.32 2.18 6.11
C GLY A 53 -3.45 0.93 5.97
N ASN A 54 -2.83 0.71 4.80
CA ASN A 54 -1.85 -0.34 4.54
C ASN A 54 -0.40 0.13 4.71
N ASN A 55 -0.20 1.32 5.28
CA ASN A 55 1.08 1.96 5.53
C ASN A 55 1.84 2.34 4.24
N ASN A 56 1.17 2.42 3.07
CA ASN A 56 1.81 2.96 1.87
C ASN A 56 1.90 4.49 1.96
N LYS A 57 2.91 5.07 1.31
CA LYS A 57 3.19 6.51 1.37
C LYS A 57 2.75 7.15 0.08
N TRP A 58 1.80 8.06 0.17
CA TRP A 58 1.34 8.92 -0.91
C TRP A 58 2.11 10.23 -0.84
N VAL A 59 2.77 10.63 -1.92
CA VAL A 59 3.62 11.83 -1.95
C VAL A 59 3.19 12.73 -3.09
N ALA A 60 2.72 13.92 -2.76
CA ALA A 60 2.41 14.97 -3.72
C ALA A 60 3.65 15.78 -4.05
N THR A 61 3.83 16.09 -5.33
CA THR A 61 5.01 16.82 -5.82
C THR A 61 4.63 18.09 -6.58
N GLY A 62 5.57 19.03 -6.63
CA GLY A 62 5.39 20.30 -7.34
C GLY A 62 5.38 20.18 -8.87
N SER A 63 5.95 19.12 -9.45
CA SER A 63 6.05 19.00 -10.92
C SER A 63 5.96 17.58 -11.48
N SER A 64 6.05 16.54 -10.65
CA SER A 64 6.11 15.14 -11.08
C SER A 64 4.88 14.31 -10.73
N GLY A 65 3.77 14.96 -10.35
CA GLY A 65 2.50 14.31 -10.03
C GLY A 65 2.48 13.70 -8.62
N VAL A 66 1.90 12.51 -8.49
CA VAL A 66 1.79 11.77 -7.23
C VAL A 66 2.58 10.48 -7.30
N PHE A 67 3.37 10.20 -6.26
CA PHE A 67 4.02 8.91 -6.07
C PHE A 67 3.33 8.10 -4.99
N LEU A 68 3.17 6.81 -5.22
CA LEU A 68 2.82 5.83 -4.21
C LEU A 68 4.02 4.94 -3.93
N PHE A 69 4.54 4.98 -2.71
CA PHE A 69 5.60 4.09 -2.26
C PHE A 69 5.06 2.99 -1.36
N ASN A 70 5.75 1.86 -1.38
CA ASN A 70 5.49 0.75 -0.48
C ASN A 70 5.69 1.14 1.00
N PRO A 71 5.33 0.26 1.96
CA PRO A 71 5.41 0.61 3.38
C PRO A 71 6.82 0.90 3.90
N SER A 72 7.89 0.42 3.27
CA SER A 72 9.24 0.83 3.63
C SER A 72 9.66 2.18 3.02
N GLY A 73 8.90 2.70 2.05
CA GLY A 73 9.27 3.89 1.27
C GLY A 73 10.41 3.64 0.27
N SER A 74 10.82 2.38 0.09
CA SER A 74 12.00 2.02 -0.71
C SER A 74 11.69 1.67 -2.16
N GLU A 75 10.41 1.41 -2.47
CA GLU A 75 9.97 1.01 -3.81
C GLU A 75 8.81 1.90 -4.24
N THR A 76 8.86 2.37 -5.49
CA THR A 76 7.73 3.08 -6.11
C THR A 76 6.75 2.04 -6.64
N ILE A 77 5.55 1.97 -6.06
CA ILE A 77 4.46 1.12 -6.55
C ILE A 77 3.84 1.75 -7.80
N PHE A 78 3.50 3.03 -7.73
CA PHE A 78 2.93 3.78 -8.86
C PHE A 78 3.42 5.23 -8.89
N GLN A 79 3.45 5.80 -10.09
CA GLN A 79 3.53 7.24 -10.31
C GLN A 79 2.37 7.68 -11.20
N PHE A 80 1.55 8.61 -10.68
CA PHE A 80 0.45 9.22 -11.41
C PHE A 80 0.88 10.58 -11.95
N THR A 81 0.76 10.76 -13.25
CA THR A 81 1.02 12.00 -13.97
C THR A 81 -0.18 12.30 -14.87
N LYS A 82 -0.28 13.54 -15.31
CA LYS A 82 -1.27 13.97 -16.31
C LYS A 82 -1.22 13.19 -17.62
N ASN A 83 -0.06 12.63 -17.97
CA ASN A 83 0.14 11.94 -19.25
C ASN A 83 -0.21 10.45 -19.20
N ASN A 84 -0.14 9.82 -18.02
CA ASN A 84 -0.40 8.39 -17.85
C ASN A 84 -1.66 8.09 -17.03
N SER A 85 -2.37 9.12 -16.57
CA SER A 85 -3.55 8.98 -15.73
C SER A 85 -4.53 10.15 -15.92
N PRO A 86 -5.77 10.05 -15.38
CA PRO A 86 -6.74 11.15 -15.38
C PRO A 86 -6.39 12.35 -14.47
N LEU A 87 -5.16 12.43 -13.94
CA LEU A 87 -4.72 13.52 -13.08
C LEU A 87 -4.80 14.87 -13.84
N PRO A 88 -5.50 15.91 -13.32
CA PRO A 88 -5.68 17.17 -14.06
C PRO A 88 -4.38 17.95 -14.30
N ASP A 89 -3.43 17.88 -13.37
CA ASP A 89 -2.12 18.54 -13.44
C ASP A 89 -1.04 17.77 -12.66
N ASN A 90 0.24 17.93 -13.03
CA ASN A 90 1.35 17.32 -12.30
C ASN A 90 1.74 18.12 -11.04
N GLU A 91 1.35 19.39 -10.93
CA GLU A 91 1.51 20.15 -9.68
C GLU A 91 0.38 19.74 -8.71
N VAL A 92 0.70 18.88 -7.75
CA VAL A 92 -0.22 18.37 -6.73
C VAL A 92 0.14 18.99 -5.39
N ARG A 93 -0.82 19.68 -4.78
CA ARG A 93 -0.59 20.53 -3.61
C ARG A 93 -0.97 19.87 -2.30
N ASP A 94 -1.89 18.91 -2.34
CA ASP A 94 -2.47 18.30 -1.15
C ASP A 94 -3.05 16.91 -1.50
N ILE A 95 -2.98 16.00 -0.55
CA ILE A 95 -3.58 14.67 -0.58
C ILE A 95 -4.47 14.53 0.66
N ALA A 96 -5.66 13.98 0.48
CA ALA A 96 -6.51 13.62 1.62
C ALA A 96 -7.02 12.20 1.47
N ILE A 97 -6.98 11.41 2.53
CA ILE A 97 -7.45 10.03 2.54
C ILE A 97 -8.73 9.94 3.39
N ASP A 98 -9.82 9.49 2.79
CA ASP A 98 -10.98 9.03 3.54
C ASP A 98 -10.70 7.61 4.01
N GLU A 99 -10.35 7.48 5.28
CA GLU A 99 -9.98 6.21 5.91
C GLU A 99 -11.13 5.20 5.99
N THR A 100 -12.37 5.68 5.91
CA THR A 100 -13.57 4.82 5.95
C THR A 100 -13.76 4.15 4.59
N THR A 101 -13.70 4.94 3.52
CA THR A 101 -13.96 4.45 2.15
C THR A 101 -12.71 3.98 1.43
N GLY A 102 -11.53 4.43 1.85
CA GLY A 102 -10.25 4.26 1.15
C GLY A 102 -10.11 5.15 -0.09
N LEU A 103 -11.00 6.14 -0.27
CA LEU A 103 -10.87 7.11 -1.35
C LEU A 103 -9.76 8.11 -1.04
N ILE A 104 -8.97 8.40 -2.05
CA ILE A 104 -7.84 9.33 -1.95
C ILE A 104 -8.12 10.51 -2.87
N TYR A 105 -8.05 11.71 -2.34
CA TYR A 105 -8.29 12.95 -3.07
C TYR A 105 -6.97 13.64 -3.35
N PHE A 106 -6.77 14.07 -4.60
CA PHE A 106 -5.61 14.84 -5.02
C PHE A 106 -6.04 16.25 -5.41
N ALA A 107 -5.60 17.25 -4.64
CA ALA A 107 -5.79 18.64 -4.98
C ALA A 107 -4.65 19.09 -5.91
N THR A 108 -4.95 19.17 -7.20
CA THR A 108 -3.99 19.65 -8.20
C THR A 108 -4.18 21.14 -8.47
N LYS A 109 -3.19 21.78 -9.08
CA LYS A 109 -3.30 23.18 -9.53
C LYS A 109 -4.52 23.46 -10.41
N ASN A 110 -4.93 22.49 -11.23
CA ASN A 110 -6.01 22.65 -12.21
C ASN A 110 -7.25 21.81 -11.88
N GLY A 111 -7.46 21.41 -10.63
CA GLY A 111 -8.68 20.75 -10.18
C GLY A 111 -8.46 19.65 -9.14
N LEU A 112 -9.57 19.05 -8.70
CA LEU A 112 -9.60 17.94 -7.76
C LEU A 112 -9.91 16.63 -8.50
N VAL A 113 -9.24 15.55 -8.14
CA VAL A 113 -9.58 14.19 -8.60
C VAL A 113 -9.57 13.22 -7.43
N ALA A 114 -10.47 12.24 -7.46
CA ALA A 114 -10.51 11.14 -6.50
C ALA A 114 -9.96 9.86 -7.15
N PHE A 115 -9.07 9.19 -6.44
CA PHE A 115 -8.53 7.88 -6.77
C PHE A 115 -9.17 6.82 -5.88
N LYS A 116 -9.58 5.71 -6.50
CA LYS A 116 -10.06 4.52 -5.81
C LYS A 116 -9.22 3.34 -6.27
N GLY A 117 -8.26 2.96 -5.43
CA GLY A 117 -7.40 1.80 -5.67
C GLY A 117 -7.90 0.55 -4.96
N ASP A 118 -6.97 -0.38 -4.75
CA ASP A 118 -7.15 -1.49 -3.83
C ASP A 118 -7.46 -0.97 -2.42
N ARG A 119 -8.26 -1.74 -1.67
CA ARG A 119 -8.61 -1.40 -0.30
C ARG A 119 -7.34 -1.25 0.56
N ALA A 120 -7.27 -0.15 1.30
CA ALA A 120 -6.24 0.13 2.28
C ALA A 120 -6.88 0.63 3.58
N SER A 121 -7.49 -0.28 4.32
CA SER A 121 -8.17 0.00 5.57
C SER A 121 -7.19 0.14 6.73
N LYS A 122 -7.59 0.90 7.75
CA LYS A 122 -6.85 0.95 9.01
C LYS A 122 -6.92 -0.39 9.75
N PRO A 123 -5.84 -0.77 10.46
CA PRO A 123 -5.87 -1.90 11.39
C PRO A 123 -7.06 -1.87 12.34
N GLN A 124 -7.67 -3.02 12.57
CA GLN A 124 -8.67 -3.23 13.61
C GLN A 124 -8.02 -3.62 14.94
N GLU A 125 -8.79 -3.57 16.03
CA GLU A 125 -8.33 -3.99 17.36
C GLU A 125 -8.28 -5.51 17.52
N ASP A 126 -9.19 -6.21 16.85
CA ASP A 126 -9.37 -7.66 16.91
C ASP A 126 -9.63 -8.26 15.51
N LEU A 127 -9.87 -9.56 15.45
CA LEU A 127 -10.18 -10.30 14.22
C LEU A 127 -11.67 -10.63 14.03
N GLU A 128 -12.60 -9.98 14.74
CA GLU A 128 -14.03 -10.29 14.67
C GLU A 128 -14.64 -9.92 13.31
N ASN A 129 -14.15 -8.84 12.71
CA ASN A 129 -14.71 -8.28 11.48
C ASN A 129 -13.91 -8.65 10.22
N VAL A 130 -13.17 -9.77 10.24
CA VAL A 130 -12.39 -10.21 9.07
C VAL A 130 -13.30 -10.77 7.98
N TYR A 131 -13.15 -10.26 6.76
CA TYR A 131 -13.88 -10.76 5.59
C TYR A 131 -13.04 -10.69 4.32
N ALA A 132 -13.39 -11.51 3.33
CA ALA A 132 -12.73 -11.52 2.03
C ALA A 132 -13.71 -11.19 0.90
N PHE A 133 -13.29 -10.35 -0.04
CA PHE A 133 -14.09 -9.97 -1.20
C PHE A 133 -13.23 -9.78 -2.46
N PRO A 134 -13.76 -10.02 -3.67
CA PRO A 134 -15.10 -10.54 -3.93
C PRO A 134 -15.24 -12.01 -3.52
N ASN A 135 -16.42 -12.39 -3.01
CA ASN A 135 -16.74 -13.77 -2.66
C ASN A 135 -18.18 -14.11 -3.14
N PRO A 136 -18.37 -14.98 -4.14
CA PRO A 136 -17.33 -15.71 -4.86
C PRO A 136 -16.53 -14.81 -5.81
N VAL A 137 -15.27 -15.17 -6.06
CA VAL A 137 -14.49 -14.67 -7.20
C VAL A 137 -15.06 -15.33 -8.46
N ARG A 138 -15.61 -14.53 -9.36
CA ARG A 138 -16.33 -15.01 -10.55
C ARG A 138 -15.39 -15.14 -11.76
N PRO A 139 -15.75 -15.98 -12.75
CA PRO A 139 -15.03 -16.02 -14.02
C PRO A 139 -14.95 -14.64 -14.66
N GLY A 140 -13.80 -14.30 -15.23
CA GLY A 140 -13.56 -12.99 -15.86
C GLY A 140 -13.23 -11.84 -14.88
N PHE A 141 -13.17 -12.09 -13.57
CA PHE A 141 -12.58 -11.15 -12.63
C PHE A 141 -11.04 -11.21 -12.70
N ASP A 142 -10.42 -10.10 -13.06
CA ASP A 142 -8.96 -9.97 -13.18
C ASP A 142 -8.33 -9.08 -12.09
N GLY A 143 -9.13 -8.63 -11.12
CA GLY A 143 -8.65 -7.88 -9.97
C GLY A 143 -8.10 -8.77 -8.84
N ASN A 144 -7.71 -8.12 -7.75
CA ASN A 144 -7.26 -8.79 -6.54
C ASN A 144 -8.44 -9.15 -5.64
N VAL A 145 -8.28 -10.23 -4.88
CA VAL A 145 -9.08 -10.51 -3.69
C VAL A 145 -8.52 -9.72 -2.52
N THR A 146 -9.37 -8.96 -1.87
CA THR A 146 -9.08 -8.28 -0.62
C THR A 146 -9.47 -9.13 0.56
N ILE A 147 -8.56 -9.28 1.51
CA ILE A 147 -8.84 -9.70 2.89
C ILE A 147 -8.78 -8.43 3.74
N ASP A 148 -9.91 -8.02 4.32
CA ASP A 148 -10.07 -6.78 5.08
C ASP A 148 -10.47 -7.08 6.54
N GLY A 149 -10.41 -6.08 7.40
CA GLY A 149 -10.71 -6.18 8.83
C GLY A 149 -9.57 -6.80 9.66
N LEU A 150 -8.34 -6.72 9.17
CA LEU A 150 -7.17 -7.29 9.83
C LEU A 150 -6.64 -6.38 10.95
N THR A 151 -6.05 -6.98 11.97
CA THR A 151 -5.17 -6.26 12.90
C THR A 151 -3.83 -5.92 12.22
N ASN A 152 -3.07 -5.02 12.84
CA ASN A 152 -1.74 -4.70 12.35
C ASN A 152 -0.84 -5.94 12.47
N ARG A 153 -0.05 -6.22 11.43
CA ARG A 153 0.85 -7.39 11.36
C ARG A 153 0.12 -8.74 11.50
N ALA A 154 -1.17 -8.80 11.17
CA ALA A 154 -1.89 -10.06 11.09
C ALA A 154 -1.27 -10.97 10.02
N ARG A 155 -1.13 -12.26 10.33
CA ARG A 155 -0.65 -13.26 9.40
C ARG A 155 -1.83 -13.93 8.71
N VAL A 156 -1.85 -13.91 7.39
CA VAL A 156 -2.87 -14.56 6.56
C VAL A 156 -2.22 -15.71 5.81
N LYS A 157 -2.77 -16.92 5.97
CA LYS A 157 -2.41 -18.12 5.22
C LYS A 157 -3.63 -18.63 4.47
N ILE A 158 -3.48 -18.92 3.19
CA ILE A 158 -4.58 -19.41 2.36
C ILE A 158 -4.25 -20.81 1.86
N THR A 159 -5.17 -21.74 2.10
CA THR A 159 -5.05 -23.13 1.65
C THR A 159 -6.24 -23.52 0.78
N ASP A 160 -6.07 -24.56 -0.03
CA ASP A 160 -7.21 -25.31 -0.55
C ASP A 160 -7.84 -26.19 0.55
N ILE A 161 -8.90 -26.93 0.20
CA ILE A 161 -9.59 -27.87 1.10
C ILE A 161 -8.76 -29.11 1.47
N GLU A 162 -7.71 -29.42 0.71
CA GLU A 162 -6.79 -30.51 0.98
C GLU A 162 -5.68 -30.08 1.97
N GLY A 163 -5.58 -28.78 2.25
CA GLY A 163 -4.62 -28.19 3.18
C GLY A 163 -3.33 -27.70 2.51
N ASN A 164 -3.26 -27.70 1.18
CA ASN A 164 -2.09 -27.19 0.48
C ASN A 164 -2.04 -25.66 0.58
N LEU A 165 -0.97 -25.11 1.15
CA LEU A 165 -0.75 -23.67 1.24
C LEU A 165 -0.48 -23.08 -0.14
N VAL A 166 -1.28 -22.10 -0.56
CA VAL A 166 -1.14 -21.43 -1.86
C VAL A 166 -0.70 -19.98 -1.75
N PHE A 167 -0.92 -19.33 -0.61
CA PHE A 167 -0.54 -17.95 -0.36
C PHE A 167 -0.29 -17.71 1.13
N GLU A 168 0.69 -16.87 1.45
CA GLU A 168 0.95 -16.38 2.81
C GLU A 168 1.43 -14.93 2.75
N LYS A 169 0.92 -14.08 3.64
CA LYS A 169 1.37 -12.70 3.80
C LYS A 169 1.12 -12.19 5.22
N VAL A 170 2.01 -11.32 5.71
CA VAL A 170 1.80 -10.54 6.94
C VAL A 170 1.34 -9.14 6.56
N SER A 171 0.26 -8.66 7.17
CA SER A 171 -0.30 -7.35 6.86
C SER A 171 0.65 -6.24 7.29
N GLN A 172 0.63 -5.12 6.57
CA GLN A 172 1.30 -3.87 6.99
C GLN A 172 0.25 -2.84 7.48
N GLY A 173 -0.99 -3.31 7.65
CA GLY A 173 -2.18 -2.51 7.87
C GLY A 173 -3.44 -3.36 8.01
N GLY A 174 -4.61 -2.76 7.78
CA GLY A 174 -5.91 -3.42 7.98
C GLY A 174 -6.35 -4.37 6.87
N SER A 175 -5.61 -4.45 5.76
CA SER A 175 -5.98 -5.29 4.63
C SER A 175 -4.80 -5.90 3.87
N ILE A 176 -5.07 -6.99 3.14
CA ILE A 176 -4.15 -7.67 2.24
C ILE A 176 -4.83 -7.90 0.90
N GLN A 177 -4.05 -7.76 -0.18
CA GLN A 177 -4.44 -8.10 -1.54
C GLN A 177 -3.78 -9.40 -2.00
N TRP A 178 -4.56 -10.24 -2.66
CA TRP A 178 -4.13 -11.49 -3.28
C TRP A 178 -4.64 -11.60 -4.71
N ASP A 179 -3.74 -11.79 -5.66
CA ASP A 179 -4.00 -11.91 -7.10
C ASP A 179 -4.58 -13.28 -7.52
N THR A 180 -4.93 -14.15 -6.56
CA THR A 180 -5.44 -15.51 -6.77
C THR A 180 -4.48 -16.46 -7.48
N ARG A 181 -3.17 -16.20 -7.39
CA ARG A 181 -2.10 -17.09 -7.84
C ARG A 181 -1.46 -17.83 -6.68
N SER A 182 -1.01 -19.05 -6.95
CA SER A 182 -0.19 -19.82 -6.03
C SER A 182 1.25 -19.31 -6.03
N PHE A 183 2.09 -19.80 -5.11
CA PHE A 183 3.54 -19.55 -5.12
C PHE A 183 4.25 -19.92 -6.44
N SER A 184 3.67 -20.82 -7.24
CA SER A 184 4.19 -21.16 -8.58
C SER A 184 3.89 -20.09 -9.65
N GLY A 185 3.15 -19.04 -9.30
CA GLY A 185 2.68 -18.01 -10.22
C GLY A 185 1.43 -18.40 -11.02
N ASN A 186 0.89 -19.61 -10.86
CA ASN A 186 -0.30 -20.05 -11.59
C ASN A 186 -1.60 -19.67 -10.85
N LYS A 187 -2.64 -19.26 -11.62
CA LYS A 187 -4.00 -19.02 -11.11
C LYS A 187 -4.53 -20.31 -10.43
N VAL A 188 -5.02 -20.19 -9.19
CA VAL A 188 -5.38 -21.34 -8.32
C VAL A 188 -6.76 -21.94 -8.65
N ALA A 189 -6.90 -22.99 -9.46
CA ALA A 189 -8.13 -23.76 -9.78
C ALA A 189 -9.54 -23.13 -9.52
N SER A 190 -10.58 -23.94 -9.43
CA SER A 190 -11.90 -23.53 -8.92
C SER A 190 -12.14 -24.31 -7.65
N GLY A 191 -12.69 -23.70 -6.62
CA GLY A 191 -12.83 -24.37 -5.33
C GLY A 191 -13.10 -23.42 -4.16
N VAL A 192 -13.17 -24.02 -2.98
CA VAL A 192 -13.21 -23.29 -1.72
C VAL A 192 -11.79 -23.22 -1.16
N TYR A 193 -11.41 -22.02 -0.72
CA TYR A 193 -10.14 -21.74 -0.08
C TYR A 193 -10.39 -21.33 1.37
N MET A 194 -9.57 -21.86 2.27
CA MET A 194 -9.61 -21.55 3.70
C MET A 194 -8.58 -20.47 3.98
N LEU A 195 -9.01 -19.37 4.60
CA LEU A 195 -8.14 -18.28 5.03
C LEU A 195 -7.95 -18.44 6.53
N PHE A 196 -6.74 -18.77 6.96
CA PHE A 196 -6.34 -18.80 8.36
C PHE A 196 -5.67 -17.48 8.70
N ILE A 197 -6.25 -16.74 9.64
CA ILE A 197 -5.75 -15.44 10.07
C ILE A 197 -5.37 -15.51 11.55
N SER A 198 -4.22 -14.95 11.91
CA SER A 198 -3.81 -14.77 13.31
C SER A 198 -3.26 -13.38 13.57
N THR A 199 -3.38 -12.91 14.81
CA THR A 199 -2.70 -11.70 15.29
C THR A 199 -1.17 -11.89 15.32
N ASP A 200 -0.40 -10.80 15.47
CA ASP A 200 1.07 -10.84 15.50
C ASP A 200 1.63 -11.69 16.65
N ASP A 201 0.95 -11.66 17.80
CA ASP A 201 1.25 -12.48 18.98
C ASP A 201 0.72 -13.92 18.89
N ASN A 202 -0.06 -14.23 17.85
CA ASN A 202 -0.75 -15.50 17.61
C ASN A 202 -1.74 -15.91 18.73
N ILE A 203 -2.23 -14.96 19.53
CA ILE A 203 -3.21 -15.23 20.59
C ILE A 203 -4.61 -15.39 19.99
N GLU A 204 -5.00 -14.46 19.11
CA GLU A 204 -6.29 -14.52 18.43
C GLU A 204 -6.13 -15.13 17.04
N THR A 205 -7.10 -15.97 16.68
CA THR A 205 -7.17 -16.59 15.36
C THR A 205 -8.59 -16.58 14.86
N THR A 206 -8.75 -16.44 13.55
CA THR A 206 -10.04 -16.61 12.88
C THR A 206 -9.85 -17.35 11.56
N VAL A 207 -10.93 -17.96 11.08
CA VAL A 207 -10.94 -18.70 9.82
C VAL A 207 -12.06 -18.18 8.95
N SER A 208 -11.72 -17.75 7.74
CA SER A 208 -12.69 -17.34 6.72
C SER A 208 -12.65 -18.28 5.52
N LYS A 209 -13.68 -18.20 4.67
CA LYS A 209 -13.82 -19.04 3.47
C LYS A 209 -14.01 -18.16 2.24
N LEU A 210 -13.31 -18.51 1.17
CA LEU A 210 -13.40 -17.84 -0.12
C LEU A 210 -13.75 -18.86 -1.20
N MET A 211 -14.73 -18.55 -2.03
CA MET A 211 -15.05 -19.37 -3.20
C MET A 211 -14.43 -18.73 -4.45
N ILE A 212 -13.72 -19.53 -5.25
CA ILE A 212 -13.17 -19.13 -6.55
C ILE A 212 -13.82 -19.97 -7.64
N VAL A 213 -14.32 -19.31 -8.67
CA VAL A 213 -14.93 -19.93 -9.85
C VAL A 213 -14.24 -19.38 -11.10
N ARG A 214 -13.76 -20.27 -11.95
CA ARG A 214 -13.13 -19.98 -13.26
C ARG A 214 -13.79 -20.76 -14.37
#